data_AF-A0A3N5PW03-F1
#
_entry.id   AF-A0A3N5PW03-F1
#
_cell.length_a   1.000
_cell.length_b   1.000
_cell.length_c   1.000
_cell.angle_alpha   90.00
_cell.angle_beta   90.00
_cell.angle_gamma   90.00
#
_symmetry.space_group_name_H-M   'P 1'
#
loop_
_entity.id
_entity.type
_entity.pdbx_description
1 polymer ?
#
loop_
_entity_poly.entity_id
_entity_poly.type
_entity_poly.pdbx_seq_one_letter_code
_entity_poly.pdbx_strand_id
1 'polypeptide(L)'
;MNSQLKSKLLSFYKEEMVAFLKSQPEHFNEAINLAVSDDQPFAWRSAFLLSSYMEDNDTRVKKYVKPILACIKSKNDGHQRELLKILYRMKLSDKEEGMVFDICIRLWEQISKDP
;
A
#
# COMPACT_ATOMS: atom_id res chain seq x y z
N MET A 1 -4.69 22.18 -5.46
CA MET A 1 -3.25 22.10 -5.14
C MET A 1 -2.67 20.93 -5.92
N ASN A 2 -1.75 21.18 -6.86
CA ASN A 2 -1.08 20.10 -7.59
C ASN A 2 -0.15 19.38 -6.61
N SER A 3 -0.53 18.17 -6.18
CA SER A 3 0.35 17.33 -5.38
C SER A 3 1.55 16.92 -6.24
N GLN A 4 2.75 17.30 -5.79
CA GLN A 4 4.00 16.92 -6.43
C GLN A 4 4.14 15.40 -6.48
N LEU A 5 3.75 14.70 -5.40
CA LEU A 5 3.70 13.25 -5.35
C LEU A 5 2.78 12.67 -6.44
N LYS A 6 1.56 13.19 -6.59
CA LYS A 6 0.62 12.71 -7.63
C LYS A 6 1.18 12.84 -9.04
N SER A 7 1.87 13.94 -9.35
CA SER A 7 2.56 14.10 -10.64
C SER A 7 3.64 13.03 -10.82
N LYS A 8 4.43 12.73 -9.79
CA LYS A 8 5.46 11.69 -9.86
C LYS A 8 4.88 10.29 -10.03
N LEU A 9 3.79 9.96 -9.33
CA LEU A 9 3.13 8.66 -9.45
C LEU A 9 2.65 8.39 -10.89
N LEU A 10 2.25 9.41 -11.66
CA LEU A 10 1.76 9.20 -13.02
C LEU A 10 2.87 9.09 -14.07
N SER A 11 4.02 9.71 -13.84
CA SER A 11 5.01 9.99 -14.89
C SER A 11 6.33 9.23 -14.75
N PHE A 12 6.52 8.44 -13.69
CA PHE A 12 7.80 7.81 -13.37
C PHE A 12 7.69 6.29 -13.25
N TYR A 13 8.78 5.60 -13.56
CA TYR A 13 8.94 4.17 -13.29
C TYR A 13 9.36 3.95 -11.83
N LYS A 14 9.47 2.68 -11.43
CA LYS A 14 9.62 2.29 -10.03
C LYS A 14 10.86 2.93 -9.40
N GLU A 15 12.00 2.84 -10.06
CA GLU A 15 13.30 3.28 -9.57
C GLU A 15 13.29 4.76 -9.26
N GLU A 16 12.69 5.58 -10.13
CA GLU A 16 12.62 7.01 -9.95
C GLU A 16 11.56 7.44 -8.95
N MET A 17 10.43 6.72 -8.84
CA MET A 17 9.47 6.96 -7.75
C MET A 17 10.12 6.69 -6.38
N VAL A 18 10.90 5.62 -6.27
CA VAL A 18 11.67 5.29 -5.05
C VAL A 18 12.74 6.34 -4.79
N ALA A 19 13.48 6.78 -5.83
CA ALA A 19 14.48 7.84 -5.70
C ALA A 19 13.85 9.17 -5.25
N PHE A 20 12.66 9.51 -5.77
CA PHE A 20 11.90 10.67 -5.35
C PHE A 20 11.57 10.60 -3.85
N LEU A 21 10.98 9.50 -3.39
CA LEU A 21 10.59 9.35 -1.97
C LEU A 21 11.80 9.28 -1.02
N LYS A 22 12.95 8.78 -1.51
CA LYS A 22 14.25 8.86 -0.79
C LYS A 22 14.71 10.31 -0.63
N SER A 23 14.61 11.11 -1.68
CA SER A 23 15.04 12.52 -1.67
C SER A 23 14.08 13.43 -0.91
N GLN A 24 12.79 13.08 -0.84
CA GLN A 24 11.72 13.87 -0.23
C GLN A 24 10.84 12.99 0.68
N PRO A 25 11.39 12.52 1.82
CA PRO A 25 10.71 11.60 2.73
C PRO A 25 9.45 12.19 3.40
N GLU A 26 9.27 13.51 3.39
CA GLU A 26 8.08 14.22 3.87
C GLU A 26 6.80 13.79 3.13
N HIS A 27 6.91 13.34 1.87
CA HIS A 27 5.79 12.83 1.10
C HIS A 27 5.34 11.42 1.51
N PHE A 28 6.04 10.75 2.44
CA PHE A 28 5.65 9.40 2.87
C PHE A 28 4.26 9.36 3.50
N ASN A 29 3.94 10.34 4.35
CA ASN A 29 2.62 10.43 4.98
C ASN A 29 1.51 10.69 3.94
N GLU A 30 1.82 11.49 2.92
CA GLU A 30 0.90 11.71 1.80
C GLU A 30 0.67 10.41 1.01
N ALA A 31 1.75 9.68 0.69
CA ALA A 31 1.67 8.41 -0.01
C ALA A 31 0.83 7.37 0.73
N ILE A 32 1.01 7.23 2.05
CA ILE A 32 0.22 6.23 2.81
C ILE A 32 -1.25 6.63 2.95
N ASN A 33 -1.54 7.92 3.07
CA ASN A 33 -2.92 8.42 3.03
C ASN A 33 -3.57 8.13 1.66
N LEU A 34 -2.85 8.33 0.56
CA LEU A 34 -3.31 7.97 -0.78
C LEU A 34 -3.52 6.45 -0.89
N ALA A 35 -2.59 5.64 -0.41
CA ALA A 35 -2.64 4.18 -0.50
C ALA A 35 -3.88 3.57 0.16
N VAL A 36 -4.41 4.17 1.23
CA VAL A 36 -5.64 3.69 1.89
C VAL A 36 -6.92 4.32 1.34
N SER A 37 -6.81 5.33 0.49
CA SER A 37 -7.94 6.04 -0.12
C SER A 37 -8.50 5.30 -1.35
N ASP A 38 -9.53 5.88 -1.97
CA ASP A 38 -10.14 5.41 -3.24
C ASP A 38 -9.76 6.28 -4.45
N ASP A 39 -8.77 7.17 -4.29
CA ASP A 39 -8.36 8.13 -5.31
C ASP A 39 -7.49 7.48 -6.41
N GLN A 40 -8.14 6.84 -7.38
CA GLN A 40 -7.46 6.14 -8.47
C GLN A 40 -7.01 7.10 -9.58
N PRO A 41 -5.84 6.85 -10.22
CA PRO A 41 -4.92 5.73 -10.02
C PRO A 41 -3.89 5.95 -8.89
N PHE A 42 -3.99 7.05 -8.14
CA PHE A 42 -2.97 7.40 -7.15
C PHE A 42 -2.92 6.42 -5.99
N ALA A 43 -4.06 5.91 -5.54
CA ALA A 43 -4.14 5.00 -4.41
C ALA A 43 -3.34 3.70 -4.66
N TRP A 44 -3.58 3.00 -5.77
CA TRP A 44 -2.84 1.78 -6.08
C TRP A 44 -1.35 2.04 -6.32
N ARG A 45 -1.01 3.15 -6.98
CA ARG A 45 0.39 3.51 -7.24
C ARG A 45 1.13 3.92 -5.98
N SER A 46 0.46 4.57 -5.05
CA SER A 46 1.03 4.87 -3.74
C SER A 46 1.29 3.59 -2.96
N ALA A 47 0.37 2.62 -2.97
CA ALA A 47 0.62 1.32 -2.36
C ALA A 47 1.84 0.61 -2.98
N PHE A 48 1.96 0.63 -4.32
CA PHE A 48 3.12 0.09 -5.06
C PHE A 48 4.44 0.78 -4.69
N LEU A 49 4.43 2.11 -4.58
CA LEU A 49 5.61 2.87 -4.17
C LEU A 49 6.02 2.53 -2.74
N LEU A 50 5.07 2.49 -1.81
CA LEU A 50 5.33 2.18 -0.40
C LEU A 50 5.87 0.77 -0.23
N SER A 51 5.25 -0.24 -0.86
CA SER A 51 5.71 -1.63 -0.79
C SER A 51 7.15 -1.78 -1.31
N SER A 52 7.55 -0.94 -2.28
CA SER A 52 8.87 -0.88 -2.90
C SER A 52 9.92 -0.07 -2.13
N TYR A 53 9.51 0.82 -1.23
CA TYR A 53 10.40 1.76 -0.53
C TYR A 53 10.52 1.52 0.98
N MET A 54 9.45 1.05 1.63
CA MET A 54 9.43 0.86 3.09
C MET A 54 10.52 -0.11 3.56
N GLU A 55 10.88 -0.02 4.83
CA GLU A 55 11.70 -1.04 5.52
C GLU A 55 10.79 -2.11 6.14
N ASP A 56 11.39 -3.22 6.57
CA ASP A 56 10.65 -4.23 7.32
C ASP A 56 10.28 -3.65 8.70
N ASN A 57 9.01 -3.81 9.06
CA ASN A 57 8.41 -3.23 10.26
C ASN A 57 8.56 -1.70 10.37
N ASP A 58 8.41 -1.00 9.24
CA ASP A 58 8.52 0.46 9.16
C ASP A 58 7.56 1.16 10.13
N THR A 59 8.12 1.88 11.10
CA THR A 59 7.36 2.55 12.16
C THR A 59 6.36 3.58 11.62
N ARG A 60 6.63 4.16 10.44
CA ARG A 60 5.73 5.14 9.78
C ARG A 60 4.42 4.48 9.32
N VAL A 61 4.45 3.19 9.02
CA VAL A 61 3.30 2.39 8.56
C VAL A 61 2.46 1.86 9.72
N LYS A 62 3.05 1.69 10.92
CA LYS A 62 2.39 1.04 12.07
C LYS A 62 0.99 1.58 12.39
N LYS A 63 0.79 2.90 12.36
CA LYS A 63 -0.52 3.53 12.62
C LYS A 63 -1.57 3.29 11.53
N TYR A 64 -1.13 2.83 10.36
CA TYR A 64 -1.98 2.57 9.19
C TYR A 64 -2.31 1.09 8.97
N VAL A 65 -1.78 0.17 9.77
CA VAL A 65 -2.11 -1.27 9.68
C VAL A 65 -3.63 -1.50 9.73
N LYS A 66 -4.31 -0.91 10.72
CA LYS A 66 -5.78 -1.00 10.84
C LYS A 66 -6.53 -0.39 9.64
N PRO A 67 -6.21 0.85 9.19
CA PRO A 67 -6.74 1.39 7.93
C PRO A 67 -6.57 0.48 6.71
N ILE A 68 -5.39 -0.13 6.54
CA ILE A 68 -5.12 -1.05 5.44
C ILE A 68 -6.01 -2.30 5.53
N LEU A 69 -6.08 -2.93 6.72
CA LEU A 69 -6.94 -4.09 6.97
C LEU A 69 -8.42 -3.79 6.70
N ALA A 70 -8.86 -2.57 7.01
CA ALA A 70 -10.25 -2.15 6.81
C ALA A 70 -10.59 -1.93 5.32
N CYS A 71 -9.67 -1.35 4.53
CA CYS A 71 -9.98 -0.96 3.16
C CYS A 71 -9.63 -2.02 2.11
N ILE A 72 -8.73 -2.96 2.40
CA ILE A 72 -8.17 -3.88 1.39
C ILE A 72 -9.24 -4.67 0.63
N LYS A 73 -10.32 -5.12 1.29
CA LYS A 73 -11.37 -5.94 0.67
C LYS A 73 -12.15 -5.20 -0.44
N SER A 74 -12.20 -3.86 -0.41
CA SER A 74 -12.92 -3.07 -1.42
C SER A 74 -12.05 -2.67 -2.62
N LYS A 75 -10.75 -2.96 -2.59
CA LYS A 75 -9.82 -2.55 -3.66
C LYS A 75 -9.78 -3.57 -4.80
N ASN A 76 -9.32 -3.12 -5.97
CA ASN A 76 -9.06 -4.01 -7.11
C ASN A 76 -7.82 -4.90 -6.86
N ASP A 77 -7.65 -5.94 -7.67
CA ASP A 77 -6.66 -7.00 -7.45
C ASP A 77 -5.22 -6.47 -7.33
N GLY A 78 -4.82 -5.56 -8.23
CA GLY A 78 -3.50 -4.94 -8.19
C GLY A 78 -3.27 -4.14 -6.90
N HIS A 79 -4.24 -3.35 -6.47
CA HIS A 79 -4.15 -2.57 -5.23
C HIS A 79 -4.18 -3.48 -3.99
N GLN A 80 -5.02 -4.51 -3.97
CA GLN A 80 -5.04 -5.54 -2.92
C GLN A 80 -3.66 -6.17 -2.73
N ARG A 81 -3.03 -6.58 -3.82
CA ARG A 81 -1.69 -7.18 -3.81
C ARG A 81 -0.64 -6.27 -3.18
N GLU A 82 -0.64 -4.99 -3.53
CA GLU A 82 0.33 -4.04 -2.96
C GLU A 82 0.08 -3.77 -1.48
N LEU A 83 -1.19 -3.70 -1.05
CA LEU A 83 -1.54 -3.59 0.37
C LEU A 83 -1.14 -4.85 1.16
N LEU A 84 -1.30 -6.05 0.59
CA LEU A 84 -0.83 -7.30 1.19
C LEU A 84 0.69 -7.32 1.34
N LYS A 85 1.45 -6.84 0.34
CA LYS A 85 2.92 -6.73 0.44
C LYS A 85 3.35 -5.80 1.58
N ILE A 86 2.62 -4.71 1.80
CA ILE A 86 2.87 -3.82 2.95
C ILE A 86 2.62 -4.58 4.26
N LEU A 87 1.46 -5.23 4.41
CA LEU A 87 1.11 -5.99 5.62
C LEU A 87 2.10 -7.14 5.90
N TYR A 88 2.53 -7.86 4.87
CA TYR A 88 3.50 -8.95 4.96
C TYR A 88 4.84 -8.51 5.57
N ARG A 89 5.22 -7.24 5.37
CA ARG A 89 6.48 -6.69 5.88
C ARG A 89 6.34 -6.06 7.27
N MET A 90 5.15 -6.02 7.85
CA MET A 90 4.92 -5.45 9.19
C MET A 90 4.96 -6.54 10.26
N LYS A 91 5.44 -6.18 11.47
CA LYS A 91 5.20 -7.02 12.65
C LYS A 91 3.77 -6.77 13.13
N LEU A 92 2.91 -7.75 12.94
CA LEU A 92 1.51 -7.71 13.30
C LEU A 92 1.31 -8.33 14.70
N SER A 93 0.25 -7.93 15.39
CA SER A 93 -0.23 -8.69 16.55
C SER A 93 -0.97 -9.96 16.11
N ASP A 94 -1.08 -10.97 16.98
CA ASP A 94 -1.81 -12.22 16.69
C ASP A 94 -3.23 -11.95 16.14
N LYS A 95 -3.90 -10.92 16.67
CA LYS A 95 -5.22 -10.50 16.20
C LYS A 95 -5.19 -9.95 14.77
N GLU A 96 -4.19 -9.15 14.44
CA GLU A 96 -4.02 -8.59 13.09
C GLU A 96 -3.58 -9.69 12.11
N GLU A 97 -2.72 -10.62 12.52
CA GLU A 97 -2.35 -11.80 11.73
C GLU A 97 -3.56 -12.66 11.39
N GLY A 98 -4.44 -12.93 12.37
CA GLY A 98 -5.71 -13.62 12.12
C GLY A 98 -6.59 -12.91 11.09
N MET A 99 -6.65 -11.57 11.13
CA MET A 99 -7.38 -10.80 10.12
C MET A 99 -6.75 -10.91 8.74
N VAL A 100 -5.42 -10.85 8.63
CA VAL A 100 -4.70 -11.03 7.36
C VAL A 100 -4.93 -12.42 6.80
N PHE A 101 -4.88 -13.45 7.65
CA PHE A 101 -5.17 -14.83 7.26
C PHE A 101 -6.57 -14.95 6.64
N ASP A 102 -7.60 -14.46 7.34
CA ASP A 102 -8.98 -14.46 6.86
C ASP A 102 -9.14 -13.70 5.53
N ILE A 103 -8.42 -12.59 5.36
CA ILE A 103 -8.38 -11.86 4.09
C ILE A 103 -7.79 -12.76 3.01
N CYS A 104 -6.58 -13.30 3.22
CA CYS A 104 -5.88 -14.14 2.24
C CYS A 104 -6.73 -15.35 1.79
N ILE A 105 -7.38 -16.05 2.72
CA ILE A 105 -8.26 -17.18 2.39
C ILE A 105 -9.42 -16.73 1.49
N ARG A 106 -10.11 -15.65 1.85
CA ARG A 106 -11.23 -15.11 1.04
C ARG A 106 -10.79 -14.63 -0.34
N LEU A 107 -9.58 -14.08 -0.47
CA LEU A 107 -9.04 -13.69 -1.77
C LEU A 107 -8.68 -14.93 -2.60
N TRP A 108 -8.10 -15.96 -1.98
CA TRP A 108 -7.74 -17.22 -2.64
C TRP A 108 -8.95 -17.99 -3.18
N GLU A 109 -10.09 -17.94 -2.49
CA GLU A 109 -11.35 -18.55 -2.94
C GLU A 109 -11.93 -17.90 -4.22
N GLN A 110 -11.48 -16.70 -4.60
CA GLN A 110 -11.97 -15.97 -5.77
C GLN A 110 -11.17 -16.35 -7.02
N ILE A 111 -11.54 -17.48 -7.64
CA ILE A 111 -10.85 -18.07 -8.81
C ILE A 111 -10.81 -17.20 -10.08
N SER A 112 -11.58 -16.12 -10.14
CA SER A 112 -11.64 -15.19 -11.27
C SER A 112 -10.65 -14.03 -11.16
N LYS A 113 -9.80 -14.02 -10.13
CA LYS A 113 -8.85 -12.94 -9.88
C LYS A 113 -7.64 -12.97 -10.79
N ASP A 114 -7.11 -11.79 -11.05
CA ASP A 114 -5.89 -11.65 -11.82
C ASP A 114 -4.66 -12.16 -11.03
N PRO A 115 -3.82 -13.04 -11.63
CA PRO A 115 -2.66 -13.65 -10.99
C PRO A 115 -1.64 -12.67 -10.43
#